data_AF-A0A6C1T368-F1
#
_entry.id   AF-A0A6C1T368-F1
#
_cell.length_a   1.000
_cell.length_b   1.000
_cell.length_c   1.000
_cell.angle_alpha   90.00
_cell.angle_beta   90.00
_cell.angle_gamma   90.00
#
_symmetry.space_group_name_H-M   'P 1'
#
loop_
_entity.id
_entity.type
_entity.pdbx_description
1 polymer ?
#
loop_
_entity_poly.entity_id
_entity_poly.type
_entity_poly.pdbx_seq_one_letter_code
_entity_poly.pdbx_strand_id
1 'polypeptide(L)'
;MTKRRTLDADHGDPDGPGGMVQPCNGSRRRMIMLARLQRIFRRHDDLETVAALSDRQLADIGITREQALHLVALPQDVTERVVEMARIFGVSEDELKRNRAEWLEMLQVCDTCQHLPACQHLLQVSEFATPEAAEFCPNKANFERHASKD
;
A
#
# COMPACT_ATOMS: atom_id res chain seq x y z
N MET A 1 -24.23 69.48 -28.36
CA MET A 1 -25.35 69.30 -27.42
C MET A 1 -26.06 68.00 -27.74
N THR A 2 -25.68 66.89 -27.09
CA THR A 2 -26.56 65.71 -26.96
C THR A 2 -26.16 64.98 -25.67
N LYS A 3 -26.95 65.21 -24.62
CA LYS A 3 -27.08 64.35 -23.42
C LYS A 3 -27.72 63.03 -23.91
N ARG A 4 -27.54 61.83 -23.35
CA ARG A 4 -27.59 61.44 -21.94
C ARG A 4 -27.47 59.90 -21.83
N ARG A 5 -27.13 59.44 -20.61
CA ARG A 5 -27.48 58.16 -19.95
C ARG A 5 -26.63 56.92 -20.33
N THR A 6 -26.13 56.12 -19.39
CA THR A 6 -26.36 56.02 -17.93
C THR A 6 -25.46 54.93 -17.31
N LEU A 7 -25.17 55.10 -16.01
CA LEU A 7 -25.07 54.03 -14.96
C LEU A 7 -23.84 53.11 -15.07
N ASP A 8 -23.12 52.73 -14.02
CA ASP A 8 -23.33 52.69 -12.57
C ASP A 8 -21.93 52.53 -11.92
N ALA A 9 -21.64 53.23 -10.80
CA ALA A 9 -21.49 52.63 -9.46
C ALA A 9 -20.11 51.99 -9.23
N ASP A 10 -19.51 51.95 -8.05
CA ASP A 10 -19.61 52.67 -6.79
C ASP A 10 -18.40 52.15 -5.97
N HIS A 11 -18.03 52.92 -4.96
CA HIS A 11 -17.03 52.75 -3.91
C HIS A 11 -16.62 51.32 -3.46
N GLY A 12 -15.35 51.22 -3.03
CA GLY A 12 -15.01 50.55 -1.76
C GLY A 12 -13.94 49.44 -1.78
N ASP A 13 -12.75 49.75 -1.27
CA ASP A 13 -11.83 48.84 -0.51
C ASP A 13 -12.61 48.12 0.62
N PRO A 14 -12.16 47.00 1.27
CA PRO A 14 -10.77 46.59 1.55
C PRO A 14 -10.53 45.04 1.59
N ASP A 15 -9.36 44.63 2.09
CA ASP A 15 -9.08 43.32 2.72
C ASP A 15 -8.96 42.08 1.80
N GLY A 16 -7.72 41.78 1.41
CA GLY A 16 -7.32 40.46 0.96
C GLY A 16 -7.07 39.51 2.15
N PRO A 17 -7.79 38.38 2.27
CA PRO A 17 -7.48 37.38 3.28
C PRO A 17 -6.57 36.28 2.71
N GLY A 18 -5.67 35.77 3.56
CA GLY A 18 -5.22 34.39 3.44
C GLY A 18 -3.74 34.22 3.09
N GLY A 19 -2.87 34.64 4.00
CA GLY A 19 -1.54 34.03 4.09
C GLY A 19 -1.68 32.52 4.25
N MET A 20 -1.31 31.77 3.22
CA MET A 20 -1.08 30.34 3.33
C MET A 20 0.07 30.13 4.31
N VAL A 21 -0.27 29.77 5.55
CA VAL A 21 0.67 29.25 6.52
C VAL A 21 1.23 27.96 5.94
N GLN A 22 2.41 28.05 5.32
CA GLN A 22 3.17 26.89 4.91
C GLN A 22 3.46 26.07 6.18
N PRO A 23 3.00 24.81 6.27
CA PRO A 23 3.23 24.03 7.47
C PRO A 23 4.73 23.83 7.65
N CYS A 24 5.26 24.33 8.77
CA CYS A 24 6.66 24.19 9.16
C CYS A 24 7.10 22.73 8.99
N ASN A 25 8.24 22.53 8.31
CA ASN A 25 8.84 21.23 7.99
C ASN A 25 8.97 20.29 9.22
N GLY A 26 8.99 20.85 10.43
CA GLY A 26 9.00 20.12 11.71
C GLY A 26 7.73 19.32 12.04
N SER A 27 6.53 19.77 11.63
CA SER A 27 5.27 19.07 11.94
C SER A 27 5.10 17.80 11.11
N ARG A 28 5.51 17.81 9.84
CA ARG A 28 5.51 16.59 9.00
C ARG A 28 6.49 15.55 9.52
N ARG A 29 7.69 15.97 9.93
CA ARG A 29 8.70 15.05 10.52
C ARG A 29 8.20 14.38 11.80
N ARG A 30 7.53 15.12 12.69
CA ARG A 30 6.94 14.54 13.92
C ARG A 30 5.80 13.55 13.62
N MET A 31 4.93 13.86 12.67
CA MET A 31 3.86 12.96 12.24
C MET A 31 4.40 11.66 11.63
N ILE A 32 5.43 11.75 10.78
CA ILE A 32 6.11 10.58 10.21
C ILE A 32 6.75 9.72 11.30
N MET A 33 7.40 10.33 12.29
CA MET A 33 8.03 9.60 13.41
C MET A 33 7.00 8.93 14.31
N LEU A 34 5.88 9.58 14.64
CA LEU A 34 4.80 8.96 15.42
C LEU A 34 4.18 7.78 14.68
N ALA A 35 3.94 7.92 13.37
CA ALA A 35 3.44 6.82 12.53
C ALA A 35 4.46 5.67 12.42
N ARG A 36 5.77 5.96 12.48
CA ARG A 36 6.81 4.92 12.57
C ARG A 36 6.79 4.23 13.94
N LEU A 37 6.67 4.98 15.03
CA LEU A 37 6.64 4.43 16.38
C LEU A 37 5.41 3.55 16.64
N GLN A 38 4.23 4.00 16.20
CA GLN A 38 3.01 3.20 16.26
C GLN A 38 3.09 1.91 15.43
N ARG A 39 3.83 1.92 14.32
CA ARG A 39 4.11 0.71 13.54
C ARG A 39 5.01 -0.27 14.30
N ILE A 40 6.02 0.24 15.01
CA ILE A 40 6.88 -0.59 15.85
C ILE A 40 6.08 -1.24 16.97
N PHE A 41 5.23 -0.48 17.68
CA PHE A 41 4.41 -1.02 18.76
C PHE A 41 3.38 -2.06 18.28
N ARG A 42 2.64 -1.78 17.20
CA ARG A 42 1.71 -2.77 16.63
C ARG A 42 2.39 -4.09 16.29
N ARG A 43 3.56 -4.00 15.67
CA ARG A 43 4.34 -5.19 15.32
C ARG A 43 4.86 -5.94 16.54
N HIS A 44 5.20 -5.25 17.62
CA HIS A 44 5.57 -5.88 18.88
C HIS A 44 4.39 -6.65 19.49
N ASP A 45 3.22 -6.02 19.54
CA ASP A 45 1.99 -6.65 20.06
C ASP A 45 1.57 -7.86 19.21
N ASP A 46 1.73 -7.78 17.89
CA ASP A 46 1.49 -8.88 16.96
C ASP A 46 2.47 -10.05 17.20
N LEU A 47 3.75 -9.75 17.50
CA LEU A 47 4.77 -10.76 17.78
C LEU A 47 4.48 -11.47 19.11
N GLU A 48 4.10 -10.74 20.16
CA GLU A 48 3.70 -11.33 21.43
C GLU A 48 2.44 -12.18 21.28
N THR A 49 1.48 -11.73 20.48
CA THR A 49 0.25 -12.48 20.18
C THR A 49 0.57 -13.81 19.49
N VAL A 50 1.41 -13.80 18.44
CA VAL A 50 1.83 -15.02 17.76
C VAL A 50 2.69 -15.92 18.66
N ALA A 51 3.55 -15.34 19.51
CA ALA A 51 4.31 -16.10 20.49
C ALA A 51 3.40 -16.81 21.51
N ALA A 52 2.28 -16.19 21.88
CA ALA A 52 1.29 -16.74 22.81
C ALA A 52 0.37 -17.82 22.20
N LEU A 53 0.28 -17.92 20.87
CA LEU A 53 -0.47 -19.01 20.23
C LEU A 53 0.23 -20.35 20.45
N SER A 54 -0.53 -21.39 20.82
CA SER A 54 -0.01 -22.76 20.88
C SER A 54 0.18 -23.35 19.48
N ASP A 55 1.06 -24.35 19.35
CA ASP A 55 1.30 -25.02 18.06
C ASP A 55 0.02 -25.68 17.50
N ARG A 56 -0.88 -26.13 18.38
CA ARG A 56 -2.20 -26.65 17.98
C ARG A 56 -3.07 -25.57 17.34
N GLN A 57 -3.12 -24.37 17.92
CA GLN A 57 -3.89 -23.26 17.35
C GLN A 57 -3.32 -22.80 16.01
N LEU A 58 -2.00 -22.83 15.84
CA LEU A 58 -1.36 -22.55 14.55
C LEU A 58 -1.69 -23.63 13.51
N ALA A 59 -1.65 -24.90 13.91
CA ALA A 59 -2.02 -26.03 13.06
C ALA A 59 -3.51 -26.00 12.65
N ASP A 60 -4.41 -25.58 13.54
CA ASP A 60 -5.84 -25.42 13.26
C ASP A 60 -6.08 -24.33 12.18
N ILE A 61 -5.18 -23.35 12.07
CA ILE A 61 -5.17 -22.30 11.03
C ILE A 61 -4.37 -22.74 9.78
N GLY A 62 -3.70 -23.89 9.84
CA GLY A 62 -2.93 -24.46 8.75
C GLY A 62 -1.58 -23.78 8.51
N ILE A 63 -0.98 -23.16 9.53
CA ILE A 63 0.33 -22.50 9.43
C ILE A 63 1.31 -23.01 10.49
N THR A 64 2.60 -22.96 10.18
CA THR A 64 3.66 -23.25 11.16
C THR A 64 3.99 -22.00 11.98
N ARG A 65 4.65 -22.20 13.12
CA ARG A 65 5.15 -21.07 13.94
C ARG A 65 6.13 -20.19 13.18
N GLU A 66 7.00 -20.79 12.38
CA GLU A 66 7.95 -20.06 11.53
C GLU A 66 7.20 -19.17 10.52
N GLN A 67 6.17 -19.71 9.86
CA GLN A 67 5.32 -18.95 8.95
C GLN A 67 4.57 -17.82 9.66
N ALA A 68 4.04 -18.08 10.87
CA ALA A 68 3.34 -17.07 11.66
C ALA A 68 4.26 -15.92 12.09
N LEU A 69 5.48 -16.23 12.53
CA LEU A 69 6.48 -15.22 12.87
C LEU A 69 6.93 -14.44 11.63
N HIS A 70 7.08 -15.11 10.49
CA HIS A 70 7.42 -14.44 9.24
C HIS A 70 6.31 -13.45 8.83
N LEU A 71 5.05 -13.83 8.94
CA LEU A 71 3.90 -12.97 8.64
C LEU A 71 3.88 -11.68 9.47
N VAL A 72 4.08 -11.81 10.79
CA VAL A 72 4.19 -10.62 11.66
C VAL A 72 5.44 -9.81 11.30
N ALA A 73 6.49 -10.50 10.86
CA ALA A 73 7.71 -9.90 10.39
C ALA A 73 7.60 -9.26 8.98
N LEU A 74 6.49 -9.39 8.26
CA LEU A 74 6.35 -8.73 6.96
C LEU A 74 6.15 -7.22 7.11
N PRO A 75 6.89 -6.40 6.35
CA PRO A 75 6.54 -5.00 6.16
C PRO A 75 5.11 -4.88 5.59
N GLN A 76 4.34 -3.91 6.08
CA GLN A 76 2.94 -3.72 5.71
C GLN A 76 2.76 -3.51 4.19
N ASP A 77 3.76 -2.90 3.52
CA ASP A 77 3.72 -2.65 2.09
C ASP A 77 3.92 -3.93 1.25
N VAL A 78 4.42 -5.03 1.82
CA VAL A 78 4.59 -6.29 1.05
C VAL A 78 3.23 -6.84 0.62
N THR A 79 2.27 -6.92 1.54
CA THR A 79 0.91 -7.38 1.24
C THR A 79 0.26 -6.49 0.17
N GLU A 80 0.32 -5.17 0.34
CA GLU A 80 -0.21 -4.20 -0.61
C GLU A 80 0.42 -4.39 -1.99
N ARG A 81 1.75 -4.49 -2.07
CA ARG A 81 2.47 -4.71 -3.33
C ARG A 81 2.07 -6.00 -4.04
N VAL A 82 1.92 -7.11 -3.31
CA VAL A 82 1.52 -8.38 -3.93
C VAL A 82 0.09 -8.27 -4.49
N VAL A 83 -0.83 -7.62 -3.77
CA VAL A 83 -2.21 -7.41 -4.23
C VAL A 83 -2.26 -6.48 -5.44
N GLU A 84 -1.54 -5.35 -5.42
CA GLU A 84 -1.49 -4.44 -6.58
C GLU A 84 -0.86 -5.12 -7.80
N MET A 85 0.19 -5.91 -7.61
CA MET A 85 0.77 -6.70 -8.69
C MET A 85 -0.23 -7.72 -9.24
N ALA A 86 -0.98 -8.42 -8.39
CA ALA A 86 -2.00 -9.39 -8.81
C ALA A 86 -3.04 -8.76 -9.75
N ARG A 87 -3.44 -7.51 -9.49
CA ARG A 87 -4.41 -6.77 -10.33
C ARG A 87 -3.92 -6.54 -11.75
N ILE A 88 -2.61 -6.34 -11.96
CA ILE A 88 -2.02 -6.23 -13.31
C ILE A 88 -2.24 -7.51 -14.12
N PHE A 89 -2.33 -8.67 -13.45
CA PHE A 89 -2.63 -9.96 -14.07
C PHE A 89 -4.13 -10.30 -14.08
N GLY A 90 -5.00 -9.37 -13.66
CA GLY A 90 -6.45 -9.61 -13.55
C GLY A 90 -6.86 -10.48 -12.37
N VAL A 91 -5.97 -10.76 -11.42
CA VAL A 91 -6.24 -11.63 -10.27
C VAL A 91 -6.78 -10.81 -9.10
N SER A 92 -7.93 -11.22 -8.55
CA SER A 92 -8.50 -10.58 -7.36
C SER A 92 -7.74 -10.96 -6.07
N GLU A 93 -7.87 -10.14 -5.02
CA GLU A 93 -7.26 -10.44 -3.73
C GLU A 93 -7.84 -11.71 -3.09
N ASP A 94 -9.15 -11.90 -3.21
CA ASP A 94 -9.82 -13.11 -2.71
C ASP A 94 -9.29 -14.35 -3.41
N GLU A 95 -9.14 -14.29 -4.74
CA GLU A 95 -8.56 -15.35 -5.57
C GLU A 95 -7.17 -15.76 -5.06
N LEU A 96 -6.33 -14.76 -4.87
CA LEU A 96 -4.95 -14.94 -4.44
C LEU A 96 -4.87 -15.57 -3.05
N LYS A 97 -5.80 -15.21 -2.16
CA LYS A 97 -5.86 -15.70 -0.78
C LYS A 97 -6.57 -17.04 -0.62
N ARG A 98 -7.24 -17.57 -1.66
CA ARG A 98 -7.93 -18.88 -1.60
C ARG A 98 -6.97 -20.01 -1.22
N ASN A 99 -5.77 -20.00 -1.78
CA ASN A 99 -4.71 -20.93 -1.41
C ASN A 99 -3.76 -20.28 -0.41
N ARG A 100 -3.96 -20.57 0.88
CA ARG A 100 -3.15 -20.00 1.95
C ARG A 100 -1.66 -20.30 1.81
N ALA A 101 -1.29 -21.51 1.37
CA ALA A 101 0.10 -21.89 1.24
C ALA A 101 0.81 -21.09 0.14
N GLU A 102 0.20 -21.01 -1.05
CA GLU A 102 0.72 -20.20 -2.18
C GLU A 102 0.78 -18.71 -1.80
N TRP A 103 -0.23 -18.18 -1.12
CA TRP A 103 -0.24 -16.79 -0.64
C TRP A 103 0.97 -16.47 0.27
N LEU A 104 1.29 -17.35 1.21
CA LEU A 104 2.43 -17.16 2.13
C LEU A 104 3.77 -17.20 1.40
N GLU A 105 3.93 -18.14 0.46
CA GLU A 105 5.14 -18.23 -0.35
C GLU A 105 5.34 -16.96 -1.19
N MET A 106 4.28 -16.43 -1.81
CA MET A 106 4.34 -15.20 -2.59
C MET A 106 4.74 -13.99 -1.75
N LEU A 107 4.23 -13.88 -0.52
CA LEU A 107 4.62 -12.81 0.40
C LEU A 107 6.10 -12.90 0.78
N GLN A 108 6.60 -14.10 1.08
CA GLN A 108 8.00 -14.33 1.43
C GLN A 108 8.95 -14.00 0.27
N VAL A 109 8.60 -14.42 -0.94
CA VAL A 109 9.35 -14.08 -2.16
C VAL A 109 9.34 -12.56 -2.40
N CYS A 110 8.22 -11.89 -2.13
CA CYS A 110 8.08 -10.45 -2.33
C CYS A 110 8.88 -9.64 -1.29
N ASP A 111 8.92 -10.10 -0.03
CA ASP A 111 9.67 -9.44 1.06
C ASP A 111 11.18 -9.38 0.78
N THR A 112 11.73 -10.47 0.23
CA THR A 112 13.17 -10.60 -0.05
C THR A 112 13.56 -10.19 -1.47
N CYS A 113 12.63 -9.63 -2.25
CA CYS A 113 12.81 -9.31 -3.66
C CYS A 113 13.78 -8.14 -3.89
N GLN A 114 14.78 -8.35 -4.75
CA GLN A 114 15.77 -7.34 -5.10
C GLN A 114 15.28 -6.33 -6.16
N HIS A 115 14.13 -6.59 -6.79
CA HIS A 115 13.57 -5.73 -7.85
C HIS A 115 12.59 -4.67 -7.32
N LEU A 116 12.67 -4.34 -6.02
CA LEU A 116 11.75 -3.38 -5.38
C LEU A 116 11.66 -2.03 -6.10
N PRO A 117 12.75 -1.39 -6.57
CA PRO A 117 12.64 -0.11 -7.27
C PRO A 117 11.85 -0.20 -8.59
N ALA A 118 12.05 -1.28 -9.36
CA ALA A 118 11.30 -1.51 -10.60
C ALA A 118 9.82 -1.79 -10.32
N CYS A 119 9.54 -2.59 -9.27
CA CYS A 119 8.18 -2.87 -8.79
C CYS A 119 7.46 -1.57 -8.41
N GLN A 120 8.08 -0.73 -7.59
CA GLN A 120 7.48 0.55 -7.18
C GLN A 120 7.22 1.48 -8.36
N HIS A 121 8.15 1.55 -9.31
CA HIS A 121 7.96 2.35 -10.52
C HIS A 121 6.77 1.85 -11.35
N LEU A 122 6.68 0.54 -11.58
CA LEU A 122 5.56 -0.07 -12.29
C LEU A 122 4.23 0.22 -11.59
N LEU A 123 4.17 0.04 -10.27
CA LEU A 123 2.95 0.26 -9.48
C LEU A 123 2.51 1.73 -9.44
N GLN A 124 3.41 2.68 -9.66
CA GLN A 124 3.05 4.11 -9.78
C GLN A 124 2.37 4.45 -11.11
N VAL A 125 2.57 3.65 -12.16
CA VAL A 125 2.00 3.85 -13.50
C VAL A 125 1.01 2.73 -13.86
N SER A 126 0.48 2.04 -12.85
CA SER A 126 -0.23 0.76 -12.98
C SER A 126 -1.53 0.81 -13.76
N GLU A 127 -2.16 1.98 -13.92
CA GLU A 127 -3.38 2.16 -14.72
C GLU A 127 -3.21 1.69 -16.18
N PHE A 128 -1.97 1.64 -16.67
CA PHE A 128 -1.63 1.15 -18.02
C PHE A 128 -0.64 -0.02 -17.99
N ALA A 129 -0.36 -0.58 -16.82
CA ALA A 129 0.59 -1.68 -16.70
C ALA A 129 -0.02 -2.97 -17.26
N THR A 130 0.80 -3.74 -17.97
CA THR A 130 0.45 -5.05 -18.49
C THR A 130 1.30 -6.14 -17.84
N PRO A 131 0.87 -7.43 -17.88
CA PRO A 131 1.66 -8.55 -17.38
C PRO A 131 3.10 -8.61 -17.92
N GLU A 132 3.33 -8.19 -19.17
CA GLU A 132 4.64 -8.16 -19.81
C GLU A 132 5.58 -7.14 -19.15
N ALA A 133 5.06 -6.02 -18.67
CA ALA A 133 5.85 -5.03 -17.95
C ALA A 133 6.37 -5.55 -16.59
N ALA A 134 5.83 -6.68 -16.11
CA ALA A 134 6.18 -7.31 -14.84
C ALA A 134 7.11 -8.52 -14.99
N GLU A 135 7.80 -8.69 -16.13
CA GLU A 135 8.74 -9.80 -16.36
C GLU A 135 9.84 -9.93 -15.30
N PHE A 136 10.23 -8.83 -14.66
CA PHE A 136 11.21 -8.83 -13.57
C PHE A 136 10.67 -9.44 -12.27
N CYS A 137 9.35 -9.60 -12.12
CA CYS A 137 8.73 -10.01 -10.88
C CYS A 137 8.88 -11.52 -10.66
N PRO A 138 9.54 -11.98 -9.58
CA PRO A 138 9.70 -13.41 -9.32
C PRO A 138 8.36 -14.14 -9.10
N ASN A 139 7.33 -13.42 -8.66
CA ASN A 139 5.98 -13.96 -8.46
C ASN A 139 5.14 -14.01 -9.75
N LYS A 140 5.65 -13.55 -10.90
CA LYS A 140 4.92 -13.52 -12.19
C LYS A 140 4.23 -14.85 -12.50
N ALA A 141 4.98 -15.95 -12.45
CA ALA A 141 4.44 -17.28 -12.76
C ALA A 141 3.33 -17.73 -11.80
N ASN A 142 3.34 -17.26 -10.55
CA ASN A 142 2.25 -17.52 -9.61
C ASN A 142 0.99 -16.73 -10.02
N PHE A 143 1.12 -15.43 -10.33
CA PHE A 143 -0.02 -14.63 -10.78
C PHE A 143 -0.66 -15.19 -12.07
N GLU A 144 0.15 -15.60 -13.05
CA GLU A 144 -0.35 -16.22 -14.30
C GLU A 144 -1.12 -17.51 -14.03
N ARG A 145 -0.65 -18.32 -13.07
CA ARG A 145 -1.34 -19.55 -12.66
C ARG A 145 -2.69 -19.25 -12.01
N HIS A 146 -2.80 -18.18 -11.24
CA HIS A 146 -4.07 -17.75 -10.66
C HIS A 146 -5.02 -17.19 -11.72
N ALA A 147 -4.52 -16.40 -12.67
CA ALA A 147 -5.31 -15.82 -13.75
C ALA A 147 -5.89 -16.89 -14.71
N SER A 148 -5.21 -18.04 -14.85
CA SER A 148 -5.63 -19.13 -15.73
C SER A 148 -6.68 -20.07 -15.11
N LYS A 149 -7.10 -19.82 -13.85
CA LYS A 149 -8.05 -20.67 -13.12
C LYS A 149 -9.51 -20.18 -13.22
N ASP A 150 -9.75 -19.13 -14.00
CA ASP A 150 -11.08 -18.61 -14.35
C ASP A 150 -11.67 -19.29 -15.60
#